data_AF-A0A6N6SBV2-F1
#
_entry.id   AF-A0A6N6SBV2-F1
#
_cell.length_a   1.000
_cell.length_b   1.000
_cell.length_c   1.000
_cell.angle_alpha   90.00
_cell.angle_beta   90.00
_cell.angle_gamma   90.00
#
_symmetry.space_group_name_H-M   'P 1'
#
loop_
_entity.id
_entity.type
_entity.pdbx_description
1 polymer ?
#
loop_
_entity_poly.entity_id
_entity_poly.type
_entity_poly.pdbx_seq_one_letter_code
_entity_poly.pdbx_strand_id
1 'polypeptide(L)'
;PPARPVPFTEALGDSLRFLGVIVAANAVALVLYVLSGPFAPLVFWAVNGYLLGREYFQMAAMRRLGRAGAAELRRRHGGQIFVAGLLMAAPLTLPFVNLLVPVLGAATFTHIFHRLNGDPGQR
;
A
#
# COMPACT_ATOMS: atom_id res chain seq x y z
N PRO A 1 -23.69 2.07 -8.32
CA PRO A 1 -24.09 3.11 -7.35
C PRO A 1 -23.29 4.42 -7.54
N PRO A 2 -23.93 5.61 -7.49
CA PRO A 2 -23.27 6.89 -7.68
C PRO A 2 -22.32 7.22 -6.53
N ALA A 3 -21.18 7.84 -6.85
CA ALA A 3 -20.12 8.16 -5.88
C ALA A 3 -20.59 9.23 -4.88
N ARG A 4 -20.50 8.92 -3.58
CA ARG A 4 -20.80 9.87 -2.51
C ARG A 4 -19.76 11.00 -2.54
N PRO A 5 -20.14 12.28 -2.63
CA PRO A 5 -19.19 13.39 -2.64
C PRO A 5 -18.42 13.40 -1.31
N VAL A 6 -17.09 13.37 -1.40
CA VAL A 6 -16.20 13.38 -0.22
C VAL A 6 -16.07 14.83 0.26
N PRO A 7 -16.41 15.15 1.52
CA PRO A 7 -16.21 16.48 2.06
C PRO A 7 -14.72 16.84 2.10
N PHE A 8 -14.40 18.09 1.79
CA PHE A 8 -13.02 18.58 1.71
C PHE A 8 -12.21 18.33 3.01
N THR A 9 -12.87 18.39 4.16
CA THR A 9 -12.28 18.14 5.48
C THR A 9 -11.89 16.66 5.70
N GLU A 10 -12.68 15.72 5.18
CA GLU A 10 -12.35 14.29 5.19
C GLU A 10 -11.17 13.99 4.25
N ALA A 11 -11.18 14.58 3.06
CA ALA A 11 -10.07 14.46 2.10
C ALA A 11 -8.76 15.03 2.65
N LEU A 12 -8.81 16.16 3.37
CA LEU A 12 -7.66 16.77 4.05
C LEU A 12 -7.11 15.88 5.15
N GLY A 13 -7.99 15.32 6.00
CA GLY A 13 -7.58 14.43 7.08
C GLY A 13 -6.90 13.15 6.57
N ASP A 14 -7.45 12.54 5.53
CA ASP A 14 -6.86 11.35 4.92
C ASP A 14 -5.54 11.69 4.20
N SER A 15 -5.43 12.86 3.56
CA SER A 15 -4.19 13.32 2.92
C SER A 15 -3.07 13.57 3.93
N LEU A 16 -3.38 14.21 5.06
CA LEU A 16 -2.40 14.46 6.13
C LEU A 16 -1.92 13.17 6.77
N ARG A 17 -2.82 12.20 6.95
CA ARG A 17 -2.46 10.87 7.46
C ARG A 17 -1.56 10.13 6.48
N PHE A 18 -1.87 10.19 5.20
CA PHE A 18 -1.06 9.59 4.15
C PHE A 18 0.33 10.23 4.06
N LEU A 19 0.38 11.56 4.12
CA LEU A 19 1.63 12.32 4.18
C LEU A 19 2.48 11.90 5.38
N GLY A 20 1.88 11.78 6.57
CA GLY A 20 2.58 11.33 7.77
C GLY A 20 3.18 9.92 7.64
N VAL A 21 2.47 9.00 6.98
CA VAL A 21 2.98 7.65 6.69
C VAL A 21 4.15 7.70 5.70
N ILE A 22 4.04 8.49 4.63
CA ILE A 22 5.12 8.68 3.65
C ILE A 22 6.37 9.24 4.34
N VAL A 23 6.22 10.28 5.16
CA VAL A 23 7.33 10.95 5.83
C VAL A 23 8.03 10.01 6.81
N ALA A 24 7.26 9.34 7.69
CA ALA A 24 7.84 8.42 8.67
C ALA A 24 8.63 7.29 7.99
N ALA A 25 8.13 6.78 6.87
CA ALA A 25 8.75 5.67 6.21
C ALA A 25 9.95 6.06 5.34
N ASN A 26 9.93 7.27 4.75
CA ASN A 26 11.13 7.83 4.12
C ASN A 26 12.21 8.17 5.15
N ALA A 27 11.86 8.62 6.36
CA ALA A 27 12.83 8.82 7.43
C ALA A 27 13.50 7.51 7.86
N VAL A 28 12.72 6.43 8.00
CA VAL A 28 13.25 5.08 8.26
C VAL A 28 14.12 4.60 7.09
N ALA A 29 13.68 4.81 5.84
CA ALA A 29 14.46 4.48 4.65
C ALA A 29 15.81 5.20 4.67
N LEU A 30 15.82 6.51 4.97
CA LEU A 30 17.03 7.34 5.01
C LEU A 30 18.04 6.84 6.04
N VAL A 31 17.59 6.58 7.27
CA VAL A 31 18.46 6.03 8.35
C VAL A 31 19.05 4.70 7.93
N LEU A 32 18.22 3.80 7.38
CA LEU A 32 18.69 2.50 6.94
C LEU A 32 19.63 2.62 5.74
N TYR A 33 19.42 3.56 4.81
CA TYR A 33 20.27 3.79 3.64
C TYR A 33 21.68 4.24 4.05
N VAL A 34 21.77 5.15 5.03
CA VAL A 34 23.06 5.62 5.59
C VAL A 34 23.82 4.47 6.27
N LEU A 35 23.12 3.54 6.91
CA LEU A 35 23.72 2.42 7.64
C LEU A 35 24.07 1.21 6.75
N SER A 36 23.45 1.05 5.58
CA SER A 36 23.47 -0.23 4.85
C SER A 36 24.56 -0.38 3.80
N GLY A 37 25.21 0.68 3.33
CA GLY A 37 26.33 0.57 2.37
C GLY A 37 25.98 -0.33 1.16
N PRO A 38 26.68 -1.45 0.90
CA PRO A 38 26.36 -2.37 -0.19
C PRO A 38 25.03 -3.14 -0.03
N PHE A 39 24.44 -3.16 1.17
CA PHE A 39 23.12 -3.77 1.44
C PHE A 39 21.94 -2.82 1.20
N ALA A 40 22.18 -1.61 0.69
CA ALA A 40 21.15 -0.63 0.38
C ALA A 40 19.96 -1.18 -0.45
N PRO A 41 20.14 -2.09 -1.44
CA PRO A 41 19.02 -2.68 -2.18
C PRO A 41 18.09 -3.55 -1.31
N LEU A 42 18.65 -4.30 -0.36
CA LEU A 42 17.88 -5.13 0.58
C LEU A 42 17.06 -4.26 1.54
N VAL A 43 17.66 -3.17 2.03
CA VAL A 43 16.98 -2.17 2.84
C VAL A 43 15.86 -1.48 2.04
N PHE A 44 16.14 -1.10 0.80
CA PHE A 44 15.17 -0.46 -0.08
C PHE A 44 13.94 -1.38 -0.27
N TRP A 45 14.15 -2.66 -0.59
CA TRP A 45 13.06 -3.62 -0.71
C TRP A 45 12.34 -3.85 0.61
N ALA A 46 13.04 -3.96 1.74
CA ALA A 46 12.39 -4.15 3.04
C ALA A 46 11.49 -2.97 3.42
N VAL A 47 11.98 -1.73 3.28
CA VAL A 47 11.21 -0.53 3.66
C VAL A 47 10.06 -0.29 2.69
N ASN A 48 10.32 -0.33 1.39
CA ASN A 48 9.26 -0.15 0.38
C ASN A 48 8.25 -1.29 0.44
N GLY A 49 8.71 -2.52 0.67
CA GLY A 49 7.83 -3.67 0.81
C GLY A 49 6.93 -3.56 2.03
N TYR A 50 7.46 -3.13 3.18
CA TYR A 50 6.64 -2.85 4.36
C TYR A 50 5.60 -1.76 4.09
N LEU A 51 6.00 -0.67 3.45
CA LEU A 51 5.11 0.46 3.14
C LEU A 51 3.98 0.06 2.21
N LEU A 52 4.32 -0.53 1.06
CA LEU A 52 3.36 -0.93 0.05
C LEU A 52 2.42 -1.99 0.61
N GLY A 53 2.96 -3.00 1.29
CA GLY A 53 2.19 -4.04 1.94
C GLY A 53 1.18 -3.44 2.92
N ARG A 54 1.61 -2.53 3.79
CA ARG A 54 0.75 -1.86 4.78
C ARG A 54 -0.33 -1.00 4.13
N GLU A 55 0.05 -0.09 3.24
CA GLU A 55 -0.84 0.93 2.70
C GLU A 55 -1.93 0.30 1.82
N TYR A 56 -1.51 -0.54 0.87
CA TYR A 56 -2.43 -1.17 -0.07
C TYR A 56 -3.33 -2.21 0.59
N PHE A 57 -2.80 -3.04 1.49
CA PHE A 57 -3.63 -3.97 2.26
C PHE A 57 -4.67 -3.21 3.07
N GLN A 58 -4.27 -2.11 3.72
CA GLN A 58 -5.17 -1.35 4.56
C GLN A 58 -6.28 -0.66 3.76
N MET A 59 -5.97 -0.10 2.58
CA MET A 59 -7.00 0.40 1.66
C MET A 59 -7.99 -0.70 1.23
N ALA A 60 -7.49 -1.89 0.90
CA ALA A 60 -8.34 -3.02 0.48
C ALA A 60 -9.21 -3.55 1.64
N ALA A 61 -8.63 -3.73 2.81
CA ALA A 61 -9.30 -4.28 3.99
C ALA A 61 -10.31 -3.30 4.61
N MET A 62 -9.99 -2.01 4.64
CA MET A 62 -10.91 -0.99 5.20
C MET A 62 -12.22 -0.90 4.42
N ARG A 63 -12.20 -1.14 3.10
CA ARG A 63 -13.41 -1.17 2.27
C ARG A 63 -14.40 -2.28 2.64
N ARG A 64 -13.96 -3.32 3.36
CA ARG A 64 -14.77 -4.50 3.69
C ARG A 64 -15.00 -4.72 5.18
N LEU A 65 -13.99 -4.47 5.98
CA LEU A 65 -13.94 -4.85 7.41
C LEU A 65 -13.93 -3.61 8.33
N GLY A 66 -13.99 -2.41 7.75
CA GLY A 66 -13.79 -1.16 8.48
C GLY A 66 -12.37 -1.03 9.06
N ARG A 67 -12.13 0.08 9.77
CA ARG A 67 -10.82 0.41 10.33
C ARG A 67 -10.34 -0.60 11.38
N ALA A 68 -11.24 -1.03 12.28
CA ALA A 68 -10.92 -1.94 13.37
C ALA A 68 -10.59 -3.35 12.85
N GLY A 69 -11.43 -3.89 11.94
CA GLY A 69 -11.20 -5.21 11.35
C GLY A 69 -9.95 -5.27 10.48
N ALA A 70 -9.64 -4.21 9.73
CA ALA A 70 -8.39 -4.11 8.97
C ALA A 70 -7.15 -4.12 9.87
N ALA A 71 -7.21 -3.45 11.03
CA ALA A 71 -6.10 -3.43 11.98
C ALA A 71 -5.86 -4.80 12.62
N GLU A 72 -6.93 -5.50 13.02
CA GLU A 72 -6.85 -6.84 13.61
C GLU A 72 -6.32 -7.87 12.60
N LEU A 73 -6.82 -7.83 11.37
CA LEU A 73 -6.37 -8.76 10.32
C LEU A 73 -4.89 -8.55 9.97
N ARG A 74 -4.43 -7.29 9.99
CA ARG A 74 -3.02 -6.94 9.80
C ARG A 74 -2.14 -7.46 10.95
N ARG A 75 -2.61 -7.42 12.20
CA ARG A 75 -1.86 -7.98 13.33
C ARG A 75 -1.68 -9.49 13.20
N ARG A 76 -2.69 -10.19 12.69
CA ARG A 76 -2.66 -11.65 12.52
C ARG A 76 -1.81 -12.09 11.32
N HIS A 77 -1.78 -11.32 10.23
CA HIS A 77 -1.14 -11.72 8.96
C HIS A 77 -0.01 -10.80 8.51
N GLY A 78 0.60 -10.06 9.44
CA GLY A 78 1.63 -9.05 9.14
C GLY A 78 2.79 -9.56 8.28
N GLY A 79 3.23 -10.81 8.51
CA GLY A 79 4.30 -11.44 7.72
C GLY A 79 3.92 -11.70 6.26
N GLN A 80 2.72 -12.24 5.99
CA GLN A 80 2.24 -12.43 4.61
C GLN A 80 2.04 -11.10 3.89
N ILE A 81 1.51 -10.09 4.59
CA ILE A 81 1.32 -8.74 4.06
C ILE A 81 2.67 -8.11 3.70
N PHE A 82 3.67 -8.31 4.57
CA PHE A 82 5.04 -7.85 4.32
C PHE A 82 5.68 -8.53 3.11
N VAL A 83 5.58 -9.86 2.98
CA VAL A 83 6.12 -10.59 1.82
C VAL A 83 5.43 -10.16 0.52
N ALA A 84 4.11 -9.98 0.53
CA ALA A 84 3.38 -9.48 -0.63
C ALA A 84 3.83 -8.06 -1.02
N GLY A 85 4.05 -7.21 -0.02
CA GLY A 85 4.62 -5.88 -0.23
C GLY A 85 6.05 -5.93 -0.78
N LEU A 86 6.89 -6.84 -0.27
CA LEU A 86 8.27 -7.05 -0.73
C LEU A 86 8.33 -7.43 -2.22
N LEU A 87 7.45 -8.34 -2.65
CA LEU A 87 7.32 -8.70 -4.07
C LEU A 87 6.87 -7.50 -4.93
N MET A 88 6.00 -6.65 -4.40
CA MET A 88 5.57 -5.40 -5.05
C MET A 88 6.65 -4.32 -5.05
N ALA A 89 7.67 -4.43 -4.19
CA ALA A 89 8.80 -3.52 -4.17
C ALA A 89 9.89 -3.87 -5.20
N ALA A 90 9.94 -5.11 -5.69
CA ALA A 90 10.92 -5.54 -6.69
C ALA A 90 10.84 -4.80 -8.05
N PRO A 91 9.65 -4.43 -8.57
CA PRO A 91 9.56 -3.58 -9.77
C PRO A 91 10.06 -2.16 -9.56
N LEU A 92 9.99 -1.62 -8.32
CA LEU A 92 10.45 -0.25 -8.02
C LEU A 92 11.96 -0.06 -8.18
N THR A 93 12.75 -1.14 -8.17
CA THR A 93 14.19 -1.09 -8.45
C THR A 93 14.51 -0.74 -9.90
N LEU A 94 13.54 -0.83 -10.81
CA LEU A 94 13.70 -0.38 -12.19
C LEU A 94 13.17 1.07 -12.32
N PRO A 95 14.04 2.08 -12.54
CA PRO A 95 13.66 3.49 -12.50
C PRO A 95 12.55 3.85 -13.51
N PHE A 96 12.51 3.16 -14.65
CA PHE A 96 11.46 3.34 -15.67
C PHE A 96 10.14 2.66 -15.29
N VAL A 97 10.17 1.62 -14.46
CA VAL A 97 8.96 0.92 -14.01
C VAL A 97 8.23 1.73 -12.94
N ASN A 98 8.94 2.57 -12.17
CA ASN A 98 8.32 3.49 -11.22
C ASN A 98 7.31 4.47 -11.87
N LEU A 99 7.49 4.79 -13.16
CA LEU A 99 6.52 5.57 -13.95
C LEU A 99 5.23 4.80 -14.25
N LEU A 100 5.31 3.47 -14.31
CA LEU A 100 4.19 2.57 -14.56
C LEU A 100 3.48 2.14 -13.28
N VAL A 101 4.13 2.25 -12.12
CA VAL A 101 3.57 1.87 -10.80
C VAL A 101 2.22 2.54 -10.51
N PRO A 102 1.98 3.84 -10.79
CA PRO A 102 0.67 4.46 -10.58
C PRO A 102 -0.43 3.83 -11.44
N VAL A 103 -0.11 3.52 -12.70
CA VAL A 103 -1.04 2.91 -13.66
C VAL A 103 -1.33 1.45 -13.31
N LEU A 104 -0.27 0.69 -13.01
CA LEU A 104 -0.38 -0.70 -12.56
C LEU A 104 -1.09 -0.79 -11.21
N GLY A 105 -0.79 0.09 -10.26
CA GLY A 105 -1.48 0.17 -8.98
C GLY A 105 -2.97 0.43 -9.17
N ALA A 106 -3.35 1.44 -9.95
CA ALA A 106 -4.75 1.72 -10.25
C ALA A 106 -5.47 0.52 -10.89
N ALA A 107 -4.84 -0.16 -11.85
CA ALA A 107 -5.40 -1.33 -12.52
C ALA A 107 -5.53 -2.55 -11.57
N THR A 108 -4.45 -2.89 -10.86
CA THR A 108 -4.40 -4.04 -9.94
C THR A 108 -5.39 -3.88 -8.80
N PHE A 109 -5.47 -2.70 -8.17
CA PHE A 109 -6.42 -2.49 -7.07
C PHE A 109 -7.86 -2.40 -7.54
N THR A 110 -8.12 -1.96 -8.78
CA THR A 110 -9.45 -2.06 -9.38
C THR A 110 -9.84 -3.53 -9.60
N HIS A 111 -8.92 -4.36 -10.10
CA HIS A 111 -9.19 -5.77 -10.36
C HIS A 111 -9.35 -6.57 -9.04
N ILE A 112 -8.49 -6.32 -8.05
CA ILE A 112 -8.62 -6.89 -6.70
C ILE A 112 -9.93 -6.46 -6.05
N PHE A 113 -10.33 -5.19 -6.21
CA PHE A 113 -11.60 -4.71 -5.69
C PHE A 113 -12.78 -5.51 -6.28
N HIS A 114 -12.88 -5.64 -7.61
CA HIS A 114 -13.95 -6.39 -8.26
C HIS A 114 -13.92 -7.88 -7.92
N ARG A 115 -12.72 -8.50 -7.92
CA ARG A 115 -12.55 -9.92 -7.59
C ARG A 115 -12.95 -10.24 -6.16
N LEU A 116 -12.73 -9.32 -5.24
CA LEU A 116 -13.18 -9.47 -3.87
C LEU A 116 -14.67 -9.09 -3.74
N ASN A 117 -15.20 -8.16 -4.56
CA ASN A 117 -16.58 -7.64 -4.42
C ASN A 117 -17.65 -8.53 -5.03
N GLY A 118 -17.24 -9.61 -5.69
CA GLY A 118 -18.14 -10.52 -6.35
C GLY A 118 -18.63 -9.93 -7.66
N ASP A 119 -18.57 -10.76 -8.69
CA ASP A 119 -19.33 -10.63 -9.91
C ASP A 119 -20.76 -11.12 -9.61
N PRO A 120 -21.80 -10.26 -9.59
CA PRO A 120 -23.20 -10.69 -9.58
C PRO A 120 -23.77 -10.75 -11.01
N GLY A 121 -22.93 -10.81 -12.05
CA GLY A 121 -23.34 -10.67 -13.45
C GLY A 121 -23.35 -11.93 -14.31
N GLN A 122 -23.00 -13.11 -13.76
CA GLN A 122 -23.11 -14.39 -14.47
C GLN A 122 -23.95 -15.41 -13.70
N ARG A 123 -25.26 -15.16 -13.53
CA ARG A 123 -26.37 -16.14 -13.58
C ARG A 123 -27.68 -15.42 -13.87
#